data_AF-A0A5C1DMF2-F1
#
_entry.id   AF-A0A5C1DMF2-F1
#
_cell.length_a   1.000
_cell.length_b   1.000
_cell.length_c   1.000
_cell.angle_alpha   90.00
_cell.angle_beta   90.00
_cell.angle_gamma   90.00
#
_symmetry.space_group_name_H-M   'P 1'
#
loop_
_entity.id
_entity.type
_entity.pdbx_description
1 polymer ?
#
loop_
_entity_poly.entity_id
_entity_poly.type
_entity_poly.pdbx_seq_one_letter_code
_entity_poly.pdbx_strand_id
1 'polypeptide(L)'
;MIPLILDCGLAAIQLAGHDGVQLRITHIALGDAGYAPDVAQTALKHEIVRYPIADGQSQGPRQLHLTALASDQTEFWVREVAFILENGQPLAIWSDPQQALAYKQANLELLLAFDLALSGVPADSVTVQSTGAGLNLALGEELASLGAAQVDEMTRGLKRDDALRGQQARQDQAEQRLAGHDSRLNGHDAALLTLDQRGQQYRDDLAELATAQAAALIQLQCLTLQRSVLNPK
;
A
#
# COMPACT_ATOMS: atom_id res chain seq x y z
N MET A 1 -4.21 20.81 40.51
CA MET A 1 -5.25 20.21 41.38
C MET A 1 -5.21 18.70 41.20
N ILE A 2 -5.68 17.95 42.19
CA ILE A 2 -5.65 16.48 42.22
C ILE A 2 -7.13 16.03 42.20
N PRO A 3 -7.50 14.93 41.49
CA PRO A 3 -8.84 14.39 41.56
C PRO A 3 -9.28 14.12 43.01
N LEU A 4 -10.53 14.44 43.35
CA LEU A 4 -11.11 14.15 44.65
C LEU A 4 -11.70 12.74 44.63
N ILE A 5 -11.22 11.89 45.53
CA ILE A 5 -11.78 10.54 45.72
C ILE A 5 -13.08 10.64 46.50
N LEU A 6 -14.10 9.89 46.05
CA LEU A 6 -15.44 9.90 46.63
C LEU A 6 -15.60 8.79 47.67
N ASP A 7 -16.46 9.03 48.66
CA ASP A 7 -16.78 8.04 49.70
C ASP A 7 -17.48 6.81 49.12
N CYS A 8 -18.33 7.01 48.10
CA CYS A 8 -18.99 5.89 47.41
C CYS A 8 -17.98 5.00 46.67
N GLY A 9 -16.95 5.60 46.07
CA GLY A 9 -15.87 4.89 45.38
C GLY A 9 -15.00 4.10 46.35
N LEU A 10 -14.65 4.70 47.49
CA LEU A 10 -13.91 4.02 48.56
C LEU A 10 -14.71 2.87 49.16
N ALA A 11 -16.00 3.08 49.44
CA ALA A 11 -16.87 2.03 49.97
C ALA A 11 -17.00 0.86 48.99
N ALA A 12 -17.11 1.14 47.68
CA ALA A 12 -17.13 0.11 46.65
C ALA A 12 -15.84 -0.71 46.66
N ILE A 13 -14.68 -0.06 46.71
CA ILE A 13 -13.37 -0.72 46.78
C ILE A 13 -13.22 -1.56 48.05
N GLN A 14 -13.64 -1.02 49.18
CA GLN A 14 -13.58 -1.74 50.45
C GLN A 14 -14.47 -2.99 50.44
N LEU A 15 -15.66 -2.89 49.84
CA LEU A 15 -16.59 -4.01 49.68
C LEU A 15 -16.00 -5.08 48.76
N ALA A 16 -15.51 -4.69 47.59
CA ALA A 16 -14.89 -5.62 46.65
C ALA A 16 -13.63 -6.28 47.25
N GLY A 17 -12.80 -5.51 47.97
CA GLY A 17 -11.62 -6.02 48.66
C GLY A 17 -11.94 -7.04 49.76
N HIS A 18 -13.06 -6.89 50.46
CA HIS A 18 -13.53 -7.89 51.43
C HIS A 18 -13.95 -9.20 50.73
N ASP A 19 -14.47 -9.11 49.50
CA ASP A 19 -14.86 -10.25 48.68
C ASP A 19 -13.68 -10.86 47.88
N GLY A 20 -12.47 -10.34 48.06
CA GLY A 20 -11.26 -10.78 47.33
C GLY A 20 -11.26 -10.38 45.85
N VAL A 21 -12.12 -9.42 45.46
CA VAL A 21 -12.29 -8.94 44.10
C VAL A 21 -11.70 -7.53 43.97
N GLN A 22 -10.94 -7.29 42.91
CA GLN A 22 -10.40 -5.97 42.60
C GLN A 22 -11.36 -5.22 41.70
N LEU A 23 -11.77 -4.01 42.08
CA LEU A 23 -12.66 -3.22 41.24
C LEU A 23 -11.92 -2.66 40.04
N ARG A 24 -12.60 -2.69 38.89
CA ARG A 24 -12.06 -2.23 37.62
C ARG A 24 -12.59 -0.87 37.23
N ILE A 25 -11.70 0.06 36.87
CA ILE A 25 -12.12 1.29 36.18
C ILE A 25 -12.33 0.94 34.70
N THR A 26 -13.52 1.26 34.17
CA THR A 26 -13.92 0.88 32.80
C THR A 26 -14.14 2.08 31.89
N HIS A 27 -14.65 3.19 32.43
CA HIS A 27 -15.01 4.38 31.65
C HIS A 27 -14.55 5.67 32.33
N ILE A 28 -14.35 6.70 31.53
CA ILE A 28 -14.16 8.08 31.98
C ILE A 28 -15.37 8.88 31.49
N ALA A 29 -16.13 9.46 32.42
CA ALA A 29 -17.25 10.33 32.13
C ALA A 29 -16.79 11.79 32.12
N LEU A 30 -17.25 12.57 31.14
CA LEU A 30 -16.94 13.99 31.00
C LEU A 30 -18.21 14.83 31.06
N GLY A 31 -18.10 16.02 31.63
CA GLY A 31 -19.17 17.01 31.72
C GLY A 31 -18.68 18.45 31.61
N ASP A 32 -19.63 19.38 31.53
CA ASP A 32 -19.39 20.82 31.37
C ASP A 32 -19.73 21.65 32.62
N ALA A 33 -20.16 21.03 33.72
CA ALA A 33 -20.40 21.76 34.96
C ALA A 33 -19.10 22.00 35.72
N GLY A 34 -18.78 23.26 36.02
CA GLY A 34 -17.66 23.64 36.87
C GLY A 34 -18.11 23.92 38.30
N TYR A 35 -17.62 23.16 39.28
CA TYR A 35 -17.90 23.34 40.70
C TYR A 35 -16.77 22.82 41.59
N ALA A 36 -16.79 23.15 42.89
CA ALA A 36 -15.91 22.53 43.87
C ALA A 36 -16.44 21.11 44.21
N PRO A 37 -15.71 20.04 43.88
CA PRO A 37 -16.17 18.67 44.10
C PRO A 37 -16.36 18.36 45.59
N ASP A 38 -17.32 17.49 45.88
CA ASP A 38 -17.68 17.07 47.24
C ASP A 38 -17.58 15.55 47.36
N VAL A 39 -17.06 15.06 48.50
CA VAL A 39 -16.78 13.63 48.74
C VAL A 39 -18.05 12.77 48.78
N ALA A 40 -19.20 13.39 49.10
CA ALA A 40 -20.50 12.72 49.15
C ALA A 40 -21.17 12.56 47.77
N GLN A 41 -20.55 13.04 46.69
CA GLN A 41 -21.13 12.93 45.36
C GLN A 41 -21.12 11.48 44.86
N THR A 42 -22.17 11.11 44.15
CA THR A 42 -22.34 9.78 43.55
C THR A 42 -22.41 9.81 42.03
N ALA A 43 -22.37 11.01 41.43
CA ALA A 43 -22.37 11.23 39.99
C ALA A 43 -21.84 12.65 39.66
N LEU A 44 -21.51 12.87 38.39
CA LEU A 44 -21.27 14.20 37.83
C LEU A 44 -22.55 15.05 37.88
N LYS A 45 -22.41 16.38 37.93
CA LYS A 45 -23.59 17.27 37.93
C LYS A 45 -24.23 17.36 36.55
N HIS A 46 -23.41 17.40 35.50
CA HIS A 46 -23.89 17.40 34.13
C HIS A 46 -22.98 16.54 33.24
N GLU A 47 -23.26 15.24 33.28
CA GLU A 47 -22.60 14.29 32.39
C GLU A 47 -23.07 14.47 30.94
N ILE A 48 -22.13 14.64 30.02
CA ILE A 48 -22.39 14.74 28.58
C ILE A 48 -22.10 13.42 27.89
N VAL A 49 -20.97 12.78 28.22
CA VAL A 49 -20.46 11.61 27.49
C VAL A 49 -19.56 10.73 28.36
N ARG A 50 -19.50 9.45 28.03
CA ARG A 50 -18.57 8.46 28.61
C ARG A 50 -17.69 7.86 27.54
N TYR A 51 -16.39 7.80 27.79
CA TYR A 51 -15.43 7.10 26.94
C TYR A 51 -14.90 5.86 27.65
N PRO A 52 -14.72 4.74 26.92
CA PRO A 52 -14.02 3.59 27.46
C PRO A 52 -12.56 3.94 27.73
N ILE A 53 -11.97 3.31 28.76
CA ILE A 53 -10.54 3.44 29.02
C ILE A 53 -9.76 2.74 27.91
N ALA A 54 -8.85 3.50 27.30
CA ALA A 54 -7.99 3.03 26.23
C ALA A 54 -6.80 2.24 26.80
N ASP A 55 -6.12 2.80 27.80
CA ASP A 55 -5.04 2.13 28.53
C ASP A 55 -4.96 2.56 29.99
N GLY A 56 -4.41 1.70 30.85
CA GLY A 56 -4.20 2.01 32.25
C GLY A 56 -3.01 1.28 32.83
N GLN A 57 -2.07 2.04 33.38
CA GLN A 57 -0.83 1.52 33.97
C GLN A 57 -0.74 1.91 35.44
N SER A 58 -0.41 0.94 36.29
CA SER A 58 -0.09 1.22 37.67
C SER A 58 1.35 1.72 37.77
N GLN A 59 1.54 3.00 38.13
CA GLN A 59 2.85 3.62 38.30
C GLN A 59 3.33 3.55 39.77
N GLY A 60 2.98 2.47 40.46
CA GLY A 60 3.35 2.21 41.85
C GLY A 60 2.14 1.84 42.71
N PRO A 61 2.33 1.62 44.03
CA PRO A 61 1.28 1.05 44.89
C PRO A 61 0.06 1.97 45.09
N ARG A 62 0.14 3.25 44.71
CA ARG A 62 -0.92 4.26 44.92
C ARG A 62 -1.07 5.24 43.75
N GLN A 63 -0.54 4.93 42.57
CA GLN A 63 -0.64 5.81 41.41
C GLN A 63 -1.11 5.01 40.22
N LEU A 64 -2.22 5.43 39.62
CA LEU A 64 -2.76 4.86 38.40
C LEU A 64 -2.69 5.92 37.30
N HIS A 65 -1.98 5.60 36.23
CA HIS A 65 -2.01 6.37 34.99
C HIS A 65 -3.12 5.79 34.12
N LEU A 66 -4.09 6.62 33.73
CA LEU A 66 -5.24 6.24 32.92
C LEU A 66 -5.24 7.05 31.64
N THR A 67 -5.51 6.39 30.51
CA THR A 67 -5.70 7.06 29.23
C THR A 67 -7.05 6.69 28.64
N ALA A 68 -7.75 7.68 28.10
CA ALA A 68 -8.95 7.48 27.30
C ALA A 68 -8.82 8.25 25.99
N LEU A 69 -9.43 7.69 24.93
CA LEU A 69 -9.49 8.33 23.63
C LEU A 69 -10.91 8.88 23.43
N ALA A 70 -11.02 10.20 23.29
CA ALA A 70 -12.26 10.86 22.96
C ALA A 70 -12.31 11.16 21.46
N SER A 71 -12.89 10.25 20.67
CA SER A 71 -12.92 10.29 19.20
C SER A 71 -14.30 10.61 18.60
N ASP A 72 -15.30 10.93 19.41
CA ASP A 72 -16.64 11.28 18.93
C ASP A 72 -16.73 12.75 18.47
N GLN A 73 -17.90 13.13 17.94
CA GLN A 73 -18.13 14.47 17.35
C GLN A 73 -18.61 15.53 18.34
N THR A 74 -18.69 15.21 19.64
CA THR A 74 -19.16 16.15 20.66
C THR A 74 -18.18 17.30 20.88
N GLU A 75 -18.66 18.55 20.85
CA GLU A 75 -17.84 19.72 21.11
C GLU A 75 -18.31 20.40 22.39
N PHE A 76 -17.43 20.48 23.38
CA PHE A 76 -17.72 21.14 24.66
C PHE A 76 -16.44 21.41 25.46
N TRP A 77 -16.56 22.35 26.40
CA TRP A 77 -15.54 22.58 27.41
C TRP A 77 -15.67 21.54 28.51
N VAL A 78 -14.65 20.72 28.69
CA VAL A 78 -14.60 19.72 29.76
C VAL A 78 -14.27 20.47 31.05
N ARG A 79 -15.21 20.46 32.00
CA ARG A 79 -15.05 21.12 33.31
C ARG A 79 -15.14 20.15 34.48
N GLU A 80 -15.72 18.98 34.25
CA GLU A 80 -15.76 17.88 35.20
C GLU A 80 -15.40 16.54 34.50
N VAL A 81 -14.71 15.68 35.25
CA VAL A 81 -14.26 14.35 34.84
C VAL A 81 -14.56 13.39 35.98
N ALA A 82 -15.21 12.26 35.70
CA ALA A 82 -15.38 11.17 36.67
C ALA A 82 -14.76 9.87 36.15
N PHE A 83 -14.10 9.13 37.05
CA PHE A 83 -13.59 7.81 36.77
C PHE A 83 -14.61 6.77 37.20
N ILE A 84 -15.21 6.04 36.25
CA ILE A 84 -16.33 5.14 36.48
C ILE A 84 -15.82 3.69 36.61
N LEU A 85 -16.22 3.06 37.72
CA LEU A 85 -15.96 1.67 38.02
C LEU A 85 -16.91 0.74 37.25
N GLU A 86 -16.57 -0.55 37.16
CA GLU A 86 -17.40 -1.57 36.49
C GLU A 86 -18.81 -1.71 37.09
N ASN A 87 -18.97 -1.38 38.36
CA ASN A 87 -20.26 -1.33 39.04
C ASN A 87 -21.09 -0.08 38.72
N GLY A 88 -20.56 0.83 37.88
CA GLY A 88 -21.20 2.08 37.47
C GLY A 88 -21.02 3.25 38.43
N GLN A 89 -20.35 3.07 39.57
CA GLN A 89 -20.11 4.15 40.54
C GLN A 89 -18.84 4.95 40.18
N PRO A 90 -18.83 6.27 40.43
CA PRO A 90 -17.63 7.07 40.28
C PRO A 90 -16.67 6.81 41.45
N LEU A 91 -15.40 6.56 41.11
CA LEU A 91 -14.31 6.45 42.06
C LEU A 91 -13.82 7.81 42.53
N ALA A 92 -13.57 8.69 41.56
CA ALA A 92 -13.04 10.02 41.80
C ALA A 92 -13.66 10.99 40.79
N ILE A 93 -13.84 12.23 41.24
CA ILE A 93 -14.29 13.35 40.42
C ILE A 93 -13.21 14.42 40.44
N TRP A 94 -12.91 14.95 39.26
CA TRP A 94 -12.12 16.15 39.09
C TRP A 94 -13.00 17.20 38.45
N SER A 95 -13.24 18.30 39.15
CA SER A 95 -13.98 19.45 38.65
C SER A 95 -13.32 20.75 39.11
N ASP A 96 -13.38 21.79 38.28
CA ASP A 96 -12.89 23.13 38.62
C ASP A 96 -13.96 24.21 38.32
N PRO A 97 -14.27 25.10 39.29
CA PRO A 97 -15.29 26.14 39.11
C PRO A 97 -14.87 27.29 38.18
N GLN A 98 -13.58 27.51 37.96
CA GLN A 98 -13.03 28.67 37.25
C GLN A 98 -12.34 28.27 35.94
N GLN A 99 -11.70 27.12 35.89
CA GLN A 99 -10.89 26.66 34.77
C GLN A 99 -11.52 25.45 34.06
N ALA A 100 -11.49 25.44 32.73
CA ALA A 100 -11.79 24.23 31.98
C ALA A 100 -10.57 23.30 31.98
N LEU A 101 -10.81 22.02 32.23
CA LEU A 101 -9.79 20.98 32.29
C LEU A 101 -9.24 20.67 30.90
N ALA A 102 -10.11 20.65 29.90
CA ALA A 102 -9.76 20.48 28.49
C ALA A 102 -10.81 21.11 27.59
N TYR A 103 -10.45 21.35 26.33
CA TYR A 103 -11.40 21.69 25.29
C TYR A 103 -11.47 20.55 24.30
N LYS A 104 -12.66 19.97 24.11
CA LYS A 104 -12.90 18.95 23.11
C LYS A 104 -13.48 19.59 21.87
N GLN A 105 -12.74 19.51 20.76
CA GLN A 105 -13.19 19.99 19.45
C GLN A 105 -13.96 18.89 18.71
N ALA A 106 -14.93 19.29 17.89
CA ALA A 106 -15.57 18.36 16.96
C ALA A 106 -14.53 17.83 15.95
N ASN A 107 -14.60 16.54 15.64
CA ASN A 107 -13.75 15.85 14.65
C ASN A 107 -12.24 15.82 14.96
N LEU A 108 -11.83 16.09 16.19
CA LEU A 108 -10.45 15.90 16.62
C LEU A 108 -10.40 14.86 17.74
N GLU A 109 -9.51 13.88 17.58
CA GLU A 109 -9.25 12.91 18.64
C GLU A 109 -8.47 13.58 19.77
N LEU A 110 -9.08 13.59 20.96
CA LEU A 110 -8.43 14.08 22.17
C LEU A 110 -7.99 12.90 23.03
N LEU A 111 -6.67 12.76 23.20
CA LEU A 111 -6.10 11.79 24.14
C LEU A 111 -6.09 12.42 25.54
N LEU A 112 -6.86 11.81 26.44
CA LEU A 112 -6.98 12.23 27.83
C LEU A 112 -6.13 11.31 28.70
N ALA A 113 -5.01 11.82 29.21
CA ALA A 113 -4.12 11.11 30.12
C ALA A 113 -4.22 11.71 31.53
N PHE A 114 -4.56 10.88 32.51
CA PHE A 114 -4.79 11.29 33.89
C PHE A 114 -3.99 10.44 34.87
N ASP A 115 -3.34 11.10 35.83
CA ASP A 115 -2.70 10.45 36.97
C ASP A 115 -3.62 10.51 38.19
N LEU A 116 -4.14 9.35 38.60
CA LEU A 116 -4.95 9.20 39.79
C LEU A 116 -4.08 8.71 40.96
N ALA A 117 -3.92 9.58 41.96
CA ALA A 117 -3.29 9.21 43.22
C ALA A 117 -4.32 8.59 44.18
N LEU A 118 -4.23 7.29 44.43
CA LEU A 118 -5.07 6.53 45.35
C LEU A 118 -4.66 6.77 46.81
N SER A 119 -4.77 8.02 47.28
CA SER A 119 -4.49 8.37 48.67
C SER A 119 -5.67 7.95 49.56
N GLY A 120 -5.47 6.96 50.42
CA GLY A 120 -6.51 6.44 51.33
C GLY A 120 -7.12 5.09 50.94
N VAL A 121 -6.67 4.48 49.83
CA VAL A 121 -7.07 3.14 49.38
C VAL A 121 -5.94 2.14 49.70
N PRO A 122 -6.23 0.89 50.12
CA PRO A 122 -5.20 -0.14 50.24
C PRO A 122 -4.53 -0.40 48.89
N ALA A 123 -3.20 -0.61 48.88
CA ALA A 123 -2.48 -1.02 47.68
C ALA A 123 -3.10 -2.32 47.11
N ASP A 124 -3.12 -2.47 45.79
CA ASP A 124 -3.67 -3.61 45.05
C ASP A 124 -5.21 -3.76 45.01
N SER A 125 -5.98 -2.74 45.43
CA SER A 125 -7.45 -2.85 45.45
C SER A 125 -8.14 -2.47 44.13
N VAL A 126 -7.42 -1.84 43.21
CA VAL A 126 -7.97 -1.30 41.94
C VAL A 126 -7.14 -1.80 40.77
N THR A 127 -7.79 -2.38 39.77
CA THR A 127 -7.16 -2.69 38.49
C THR A 127 -7.80 -1.89 37.37
N VAL A 128 -7.08 -1.72 36.26
CA VAL A 128 -7.62 -1.01 35.10
C VAL A 128 -7.87 -2.01 33.98
N GLN A 129 -9.07 -1.99 33.41
CA GLN A 129 -9.36 -2.76 32.22
C GLN A 129 -9.04 -1.92 30.98
N SER A 130 -7.78 -2.01 30.54
CA SER A 130 -7.32 -1.47 29.27
C SER A 130 -7.96 -2.24 28.12
N THR A 131 -8.51 -1.51 27.14
CA THR A 131 -8.95 -2.10 25.87
C THR A 131 -7.77 -2.34 24.91
N GLY A 132 -6.56 -1.86 25.25
CA GLY A 132 -5.35 -1.99 24.41
C GLY A 132 -5.45 -1.22 23.08
N ALA A 133 -6.48 -0.38 22.96
CA ALA A 133 -7.04 0.09 21.71
C ALA A 133 -6.55 1.50 21.32
N GLY A 134 -6.29 2.38 22.28
CA GLY A 134 -6.23 3.83 22.02
C GLY A 134 -5.18 4.28 21.00
N LEU A 135 -3.94 3.87 21.16
CA LEU A 135 -2.84 4.29 20.26
C LEU A 135 -2.58 3.29 19.14
N ASN A 136 -2.84 2.01 19.40
CA ASN A 136 -2.54 0.93 18.46
C ASN A 136 -3.60 0.83 17.34
N LEU A 137 -4.85 1.23 17.59
CA LEU A 137 -5.87 1.33 16.53
C LEU A 137 -5.65 2.55 15.64
N ALA A 138 -5.33 3.71 16.22
CA ALA A 138 -5.06 4.93 15.47
C ALA A 138 -3.87 4.75 14.50
N LEU A 139 -2.81 4.07 14.95
CA LEU A 139 -1.66 3.74 14.09
C LEU A 139 -1.92 2.51 13.20
N GLY A 140 -2.78 1.59 13.63
CA GLY A 140 -3.06 0.35 12.92
C GLY A 140 -3.72 0.58 11.57
N GLU A 141 -4.65 1.53 11.48
CA GLU A 141 -5.34 1.87 10.23
C GLU A 141 -4.39 2.52 9.22
N GLU A 142 -3.55 3.48 9.65
CA GLU A 142 -2.53 4.09 8.79
C GLU A 142 -1.50 3.07 8.30
N LEU A 143 -0.98 2.21 9.20
CA LEU A 143 -0.03 1.17 8.84
C LEU A 143 -0.64 0.12 7.90
N ALA A 144 -1.90 -0.25 8.09
CA ALA A 144 -2.62 -1.14 7.18
C ALA A 144 -2.82 -0.50 5.80
N SER A 145 -3.13 0.81 5.74
CA SER A 145 -3.27 1.54 4.49
C SER A 145 -1.94 1.63 3.71
N LEU A 146 -0.82 1.85 4.41
CA LEU A 146 0.51 1.85 3.82
C LEU A 146 0.91 0.47 3.32
N GLY A 147 0.60 -0.58 4.10
CA GLY A 147 0.81 -1.97 3.69
C GLY A 147 0.03 -2.33 2.43
N ALA A 148 -1.24 -1.95 2.36
CA ALA A 148 -2.09 -2.15 1.18
C ALA A 148 -1.51 -1.41 -0.04
N ALA A 149 -1.12 -0.15 0.11
CA ALA A 149 -0.51 0.64 -0.97
C ALA A 149 0.80 0.01 -1.48
N GLN A 150 1.62 -0.54 -0.59
CA GLN A 150 2.86 -1.23 -0.96
C GLN A 150 2.59 -2.52 -1.74
N VAL A 151 1.62 -3.33 -1.31
CA VAL A 151 1.21 -4.56 -2.02
C VAL A 151 0.63 -4.24 -3.41
N ASP A 152 -0.14 -3.17 -3.49
CA ASP A 152 -0.68 -2.66 -4.75
C ASP A 152 0.43 -2.22 -5.72
N GLU A 153 1.46 -1.53 -5.21
CA GLU A 153 2.61 -1.13 -6.03
C GLU A 153 3.43 -2.33 -6.49
N MET A 154 3.66 -3.31 -5.62
CA MET A 154 4.33 -4.57 -6.01
C MET A 154 3.54 -5.30 -7.11
N THR A 155 2.22 -5.36 -6.99
CA THR A 155 1.35 -5.99 -7.99
C THR A 155 1.38 -5.25 -9.32
N ARG A 156 1.38 -3.92 -9.30
CA ARG A 156 1.57 -3.09 -10.50
C ARG A 156 2.95 -3.31 -11.12
N GLY A 157 3.99 -3.44 -10.30
CA GLY A 157 5.35 -3.77 -10.74
C GLY A 157 5.40 -5.09 -11.52
N LEU A 158 4.84 -6.16 -10.96
CA LEU A 158 4.80 -7.47 -11.63
C LEU A 158 4.07 -7.42 -12.99
N LYS A 159 2.93 -6.74 -13.05
CA LYS A 159 2.19 -6.56 -14.32
C LYS A 159 3.00 -5.78 -15.35
N ARG A 160 3.75 -4.76 -14.91
CA ARG A 160 4.62 -3.98 -15.78
C ARG A 160 5.76 -4.85 -16.32
N ASP A 161 6.37 -5.67 -15.48
CA ASP A 161 7.45 -6.58 -15.88
C ASP A 161 6.97 -7.63 -16.88
N ASP A 162 5.80 -8.23 -16.66
CA ASP A 162 5.21 -9.18 -17.60
C ASP A 162 4.86 -8.52 -18.95
N ALA A 163 4.36 -7.29 -18.92
CA ALA A 163 4.12 -6.52 -20.14
C ALA A 163 5.42 -6.22 -20.90
N LEU A 164 6.50 -5.85 -20.19
CA LEU A 164 7.82 -5.61 -20.77
C LEU A 164 8.41 -6.89 -21.39
N ARG A 165 8.31 -8.03 -20.72
CA ARG A 165 8.71 -9.33 -21.28
C ARG A 165 7.93 -9.67 -22.54
N GLY A 166 6.62 -9.43 -22.54
CA GLY A 166 5.78 -9.60 -23.72
C GLY A 166 6.17 -8.69 -24.88
N GLN A 167 6.56 -7.45 -24.60
CA GLN A 167 7.04 -6.51 -25.61
C GLN A 167 8.41 -6.94 -26.19
N GLN A 168 9.34 -7.36 -25.33
CA GLN A 168 10.65 -7.87 -25.75
C GLN A 168 10.52 -9.07 -26.68
N ALA A 169 9.68 -10.06 -26.33
CA ALA A 169 9.45 -11.21 -27.18
C ALA A 169 8.88 -10.84 -28.57
N ARG A 170 8.03 -9.80 -28.65
CA ARG A 170 7.52 -9.29 -29.94
C ARG A 170 8.62 -8.58 -30.74
N GLN A 171 9.53 -7.87 -30.08
CA GLN A 171 10.68 -7.24 -30.72
C GLN A 171 11.61 -8.31 -31.30
N ASP A 172 11.97 -9.33 -30.53
CA ASP A 172 12.82 -10.43 -30.99
C ASP A 172 12.22 -11.15 -32.20
N GLN A 173 10.91 -11.40 -32.19
CA GLN A 173 10.21 -11.99 -33.34
C GLN A 173 10.19 -11.06 -34.55
N ALA A 174 10.07 -9.75 -34.36
CA ALA A 174 10.15 -8.80 -35.45
C ALA A 174 11.55 -8.77 -36.07
N GLU A 175 12.59 -8.77 -35.24
CA GLU A 175 13.99 -8.83 -35.68
C GLU A 175 14.29 -10.12 -36.47
N GLN A 176 13.82 -11.27 -36.00
CA GLN A 176 13.96 -12.54 -36.72
C GLN A 176 13.27 -12.53 -38.08
N ARG A 177 12.08 -11.92 -38.19
CA ARG A 177 11.39 -11.77 -39.48
C ARG A 177 12.16 -10.87 -40.44
N LEU A 178 12.72 -9.77 -39.96
CA LEU A 178 13.55 -8.87 -40.76
C LEU A 178 14.81 -9.59 -41.27
N ALA A 179 15.53 -10.29 -40.40
CA ALA A 179 16.68 -11.10 -40.79
C ALA A 179 16.34 -12.18 -41.83
N GLY A 180 15.15 -12.79 -41.71
CA GLY A 180 14.64 -13.73 -42.69
C GLY A 180 14.32 -13.08 -44.04
N HIS A 181 13.74 -11.87 -44.04
CA HIS A 181 13.51 -11.10 -45.26
C HIS A 181 14.83 -10.71 -45.94
N ASP A 182 15.81 -10.21 -45.20
CA ASP A 182 17.14 -9.87 -45.73
C ASP A 182 17.81 -11.08 -46.37
N SER A 183 17.74 -12.24 -45.72
CA SER A 183 18.27 -13.50 -46.27
C SER A 183 17.60 -13.88 -47.60
N ARG A 184 16.28 -13.67 -47.73
CA ARG A 184 15.54 -13.93 -48.97
C ARG A 184 15.86 -12.93 -50.07
N LEU A 185 16.11 -11.67 -49.72
CA LEU A 185 16.53 -10.64 -50.68
C LEU A 185 17.92 -10.97 -51.24
N ASN A 186 18.88 -11.29 -50.37
CA ASN A 186 20.21 -11.72 -50.77
C ASN A 186 20.16 -12.96 -51.69
N GLY A 187 19.26 -13.90 -51.41
CA GLY A 187 19.03 -15.07 -52.28
C GLY A 187 18.47 -14.71 -53.66
N HIS A 188 17.54 -13.74 -53.73
CA HIS A 188 17.04 -13.23 -55.02
C HIS A 188 18.14 -12.53 -55.81
N ASP A 189 18.95 -11.70 -55.17
CA ASP A 189 20.05 -10.99 -55.84
C ASP A 189 21.06 -11.98 -56.44
N ALA A 190 21.42 -13.03 -55.70
CA ALA A 190 22.27 -14.10 -56.21
C ALA A 190 21.63 -14.84 -57.41
N ALA A 191 20.32 -15.10 -57.36
CA ALA A 191 19.60 -15.75 -58.46
C ALA A 191 19.55 -14.85 -59.72
N LEU A 192 19.32 -13.55 -59.54
CA LEU A 192 19.34 -12.57 -60.64
C LEU A 192 20.72 -12.50 -61.31
N LEU A 193 21.80 -12.45 -60.51
CA LEU A 193 23.17 -12.49 -61.03
C LEU A 193 23.43 -13.77 -61.85
N THR A 194 22.96 -14.92 -61.36
CA THR A 194 23.11 -16.19 -62.08
C THR A 194 22.33 -16.22 -63.39
N LEU A 195 21.11 -15.65 -63.41
CA LEU A 195 20.31 -15.53 -64.63
C LEU A 195 20.96 -14.60 -65.66
N ASP A 196 21.53 -13.47 -65.21
CA ASP A 196 22.24 -12.54 -66.10
C ASP A 196 23.47 -13.21 -66.73
N GLN A 197 24.28 -13.92 -65.95
CA GLN A 197 25.43 -14.68 -66.44
C GLN A 197 25.02 -15.72 -67.49
N ARG A 198 23.95 -16.49 -67.23
CA ARG A 198 23.40 -17.44 -68.22
C ARG A 198 22.94 -16.73 -69.50
N GLY A 199 22.27 -15.59 -69.36
CA GLY A 199 21.83 -14.78 -70.50
C GLY A 199 23.00 -14.31 -71.36
N GLN A 200 24.11 -13.90 -70.74
CA GLN A 200 25.35 -13.53 -71.44
C GLN A 200 25.96 -14.73 -72.17
N GLN A 201 26.10 -15.88 -71.49
CA GLN A 201 26.61 -17.11 -72.10
C GLN A 201 25.79 -17.54 -73.33
N TYR A 202 24.45 -17.54 -73.23
CA TYR A 202 23.60 -17.88 -74.37
C TYR A 202 23.80 -16.93 -75.56
N ARG A 203 24.05 -15.64 -75.32
CA ARG A 203 24.33 -14.68 -76.40
C ARG A 203 25.68 -14.95 -77.05
N ASP A 204 26.69 -15.25 -76.25
CA ASP A 204 28.04 -15.58 -76.73
C ASP A 204 28.02 -16.89 -77.55
N ASP A 205 27.34 -17.93 -77.07
CA ASP A 205 27.18 -19.21 -77.77
C ASP A 205 26.47 -19.03 -79.13
N LEU A 206 25.42 -18.19 -79.18
CA LEU A 206 24.71 -17.89 -80.43
C LEU A 206 25.60 -17.12 -81.41
N ALA A 207 26.42 -16.20 -80.92
CA ALA A 207 27.38 -15.47 -81.74
C ALA A 207 28.47 -16.42 -82.29
N GLU A 208 28.97 -17.35 -81.47
CA GLU A 208 29.93 -18.37 -81.90
C GLU A 208 29.32 -19.29 -82.97
N LEU A 209 28.10 -19.78 -82.76
CA LEU A 209 27.41 -20.62 -83.75
C LEU A 209 27.19 -19.87 -85.07
N ALA A 210 26.76 -18.61 -85.01
CA ALA A 210 26.54 -17.79 -86.20
C ALA A 210 27.85 -17.55 -86.99
N THR A 211 28.95 -17.28 -86.28
CA THR A 211 30.27 -17.12 -86.92
C THR A 211 30.78 -18.42 -87.53
N ALA A 212 30.59 -19.56 -86.87
CA ALA A 212 30.94 -20.88 -87.40
C ALA A 212 30.11 -21.23 -88.66
N GLN A 213 28.80 -20.97 -88.65
CA GLN A 213 27.94 -21.16 -89.81
C GLN A 213 28.36 -20.28 -90.99
N ALA A 214 28.65 -19.00 -90.74
CA ALA A 214 29.12 -18.08 -91.77
C ALA A 214 30.45 -18.56 -92.37
N ALA A 215 31.41 -18.99 -91.54
CA ALA A 215 32.68 -19.55 -92.00
C ALA A 215 32.49 -20.81 -92.87
N ALA A 216 31.60 -21.73 -92.45
CA ALA A 216 31.29 -22.93 -93.22
C ALA A 216 30.66 -22.61 -94.59
N LEU A 217 29.73 -21.64 -94.64
CA LEU A 217 29.12 -21.19 -95.89
C LEU A 217 30.16 -20.55 -96.84
N ILE A 218 31.05 -19.71 -96.32
CA ILE A 218 32.15 -19.11 -97.10
C ILE A 218 33.06 -20.21 -97.66
N GLN A 219 33.41 -21.21 -96.85
CA GLN A 219 34.25 -22.33 -97.28
C GLN A 219 33.58 -23.15 -98.40
N LEU A 220 32.28 -23.44 -98.27
CA LEU A 220 31.48 -24.08 -99.32
C LEU A 220 31.47 -23.25 -100.62
N GLN A 221 31.28 -21.93 -100.52
CA GLN A 221 31.35 -21.02 -101.68
C GLN A 221 32.72 -21.10 -102.36
N CYS A 222 33.81 -21.02 -101.61
CA CYS A 222 35.17 -21.15 -102.17
C CYS A 222 35.38 -22.48 -102.91
N LEU A 223 34.91 -23.60 -102.34
CA LEU A 223 35.02 -24.93 -102.99
C LEU A 223 34.21 -25.01 -104.29
N THR A 224 32.98 -24.48 -104.29
CA THR A 224 32.17 -24.45 -105.52
C THR A 224 32.79 -23.58 -106.61
N LEU A 225 33.35 -22.42 -106.24
CA LEU A 225 34.08 -21.55 -107.16
C LEU A 225 35.32 -22.26 -107.73
N GLN A 226 36.15 -22.91 -106.89
CA GLN A 226 37.30 -23.69 -107.36
C GLN A 226 36.90 -24.81 -108.32
N ARG A 227 35.84 -25.56 -108.01
CA ARG A 227 35.33 -26.62 -108.89
C ARG A 227 34.83 -26.07 -110.23
N SER A 228 34.17 -24.91 -110.24
CA SER A 228 33.71 -24.26 -111.48
C SER A 228 34.87 -23.79 -112.37
N VAL A 229 36.01 -23.42 -111.78
CA VAL A 229 37.24 -23.03 -112.51
C VAL A 229 37.98 -24.24 -113.07
N LEU A 230 37.95 -25.39 -112.39
CA LEU A 230 38.64 -26.62 -112.78
C LEU A 230 37.88 -27.49 -113.81
N ASN A 231 36.61 -27.20 -114.08
CA ASN A 231 35.83 -27.94 -115.09
C ASN A 231 34.88 -26.97 -115.82
N PRO A 232 35.40 -26.13 -116.74
CA PRO A 232 34.56 -25.34 -117.61
C PRO A 232 33.85 -26.28 -118.58
N LYS A 233 32.56 -26.04 -118.80
CA LYS A 233 31.77 -26.76 -119.80
C LYS A 233 32.46 -26.82 -121.16
#